data_AF-A0AAJ6NY86-F1
#
_entry.id   AF-A0AAJ6NY86-F1
#
_cell.length_a   1.000
_cell.length_b   1.000
_cell.length_c   1.000
_cell.angle_alpha   90.00
_cell.angle_beta   90.00
_cell.angle_gamma   90.00
#
_symmetry.space_group_name_H-M   'P 1'
#
loop_
_entity.id
_entity.type
_entity.pdbx_description
1 polymer ?
#
loop_
_entity_poly.entity_id
_entity_poly.type
_entity_poly.pdbx_seq_one_letter_code
_entity_poly.pdbx_strand_id
1 'polypeptide(L)' 'MSQSDRVQTSIYFPKDIHEALVRWAQEEDRPISNLVVRIVSKAVEEREKQQNPPQ' A
#
# COMPACT_ATOMS: atom_id res chain seq x y z
N MET A 1 -14.74 -1.00 -8.78
CA MET A 1 -13.63 -1.19 -9.75
C MET A 1 -13.85 -2.53 -10.43
N SER A 2 -13.94 -2.54 -11.76
CA SER A 2 -13.97 -3.81 -12.50
C SER A 2 -12.65 -4.54 -12.24
N GLN A 3 -12.61 -5.88 -12.34
CA GLN A 3 -11.31 -6.58 -12.34
C GLN A 3 -10.36 -6.06 -13.43
N SER A 4 -10.90 -5.38 -14.45
CA SER A 4 -10.20 -4.79 -15.60
C SER A 4 -9.27 -3.61 -15.30
N ASP A 5 -9.30 -3.01 -14.10
CA ASP A 5 -8.53 -1.78 -13.81
C ASP A 5 -7.25 -2.01 -12.99
N ARG A 6 -6.85 -3.27 -12.76
CA ARG A 6 -5.68 -3.61 -11.93
C ARG A 6 -4.42 -3.76 -12.78
N VAL A 7 -3.38 -2.98 -12.46
CA VAL A 7 -2.05 -3.10 -13.06
C VAL A 7 -1.13 -3.88 -12.11
N GLN A 8 -0.45 -4.91 -12.61
CA GLN A 8 0.60 -5.60 -11.87
C GLN A 8 1.90 -4.79 -11.93
N THR A 9 2.55 -4.59 -10.79
CA THR A 9 3.83 -3.89 -10.69
C THR A 9 4.76 -4.63 -9.75
N SER A 10 6.03 -4.77 -10.14
CA SER A 10 7.09 -5.35 -9.32
C SER A 10 7.97 -4.23 -8.78
N ILE A 11 8.30 -4.30 -7.49
CA ILE A 11 9.14 -3.32 -6.79
C ILE A 11 10.17 -4.03 -5.92
N TYR A 12 11.31 -3.37 -5.70
CA TYR A 12 12.33 -3.83 -4.77
C TYR A 12 12.24 -3.03 -3.47
N PHE A 13 12.12 -3.74 -2.35
CA PHE A 13 12.20 -3.14 -1.02
C PHE A 13 13.60 -3.35 -0.43
N PRO A 14 14.12 -2.38 0.35
CA PRO A 14 15.17 -2.66 1.32
C PRO A 14 14.77 -3.84 2.21
N LYS A 15 15.74 -4.71 2.53
CA LYS A 15 15.49 -5.98 3.23
C LYS A 15 14.79 -5.77 4.58
N ASP A 16 15.29 -4.82 5.36
CA ASP A 16 14.76 -4.43 6.66
C ASP A 16 13.30 -3.95 6.59
N ILE A 17 12.97 -3.17 5.56
CA ILE A 17 11.60 -2.70 5.31
C ILE A 17 10.69 -3.87 4.93
N HIS A 18 11.15 -4.78 4.06
CA HIS A 18 10.39 -5.97 3.71
C HIS A 18 10.10 -6.83 4.95
N GLU A 19 11.10 -7.08 5.79
CA GLU A 19 10.94 -7.83 7.04
C GLU A 19 9.97 -7.16 8.02
N ALA A 20 10.01 -5.83 8.12
CA ALA A 20 9.04 -5.07 8.92
C ALA A 20 7.61 -5.22 8.37
N LEU A 21 7.41 -5.14 7.05
CA LEU A 21 6.10 -5.35 6.42
C LEU A 21 5.58 -6.77 6.60
N VAL A 22 6.45 -7.78 6.51
CA VAL A 22 6.07 -9.18 6.77
C VAL A 22 5.58 -9.36 8.20
N ARG A 23 6.33 -8.85 9.20
CA ARG A 23 5.93 -8.94 10.61
C ARG A 23 4.59 -8.26 10.86
N TRP A 24 4.41 -7.04 10.36
CA TRP A 24 3.16 -6.32 10.49
C TRP A 24 1.98 -7.07 9.84
N ALA A 25 2.18 -7.66 8.65
CA ALA A 25 1.15 -8.44 7.99
C ALA A 25 0.75 -9.69 8.80
N GLN A 26 1.71 -10.34 9.45
CA GLN A 26 1.47 -11.48 10.35
C GLN A 26 0.70 -11.09 11.61
N GLU A 27 1.04 -9.96 12.23
CA GLU A 27 0.34 -9.43 13.41
C GLU A 27 -1.14 -9.14 13.13
N GLU A 28 -1.46 -8.72 11.89
CA GLU A 28 -2.83 -8.45 11.44
C GLU A 28 -3.53 -9.64 10.76
N ASP A 29 -2.92 -10.84 10.75
CA ASP A 29 -3.41 -12.04 10.06
C ASP A 29 -3.86 -11.77 8.61
N ARG A 30 -3.02 -11.07 7.83
CA ARG A 30 -3.35 -10.70 6.45
C ARG A 30 -2.18 -10.89 5.47
N PRO A 31 -2.46 -11.04 4.16
CA PRO A 31 -1.40 -11.10 3.16
C PRO A 31 -0.60 -9.78 3.08
N ILE A 32 0.72 -9.88 2.90
CA ILE A 32 1.60 -8.71 2.73
C ILE A 32 1.19 -7.84 1.54
N SER A 33 0.70 -8.44 0.45
CA SER A 33 0.20 -7.69 -0.72
C SER A 33 -1.00 -6.81 -0.38
N ASN A 34 -1.91 -7.30 0.48
CA ASN A 34 -3.03 -6.51 0.98
C ASN A 34 -2.55 -5.35 1.85
N LEU A 35 -1.56 -5.61 2.72
CA LEU A 35 -0.94 -4.58 3.55
C LEU A 35 -0.32 -3.46 2.72
N VAL A 36 0.51 -3.82 1.75
CA VAL A 36 1.21 -2.86 0.89
C VAL A 36 0.21 -2.02 0.09
N VAL A 37 -0.81 -2.63 -0.50
CA VAL A 37 -1.86 -1.89 -1.22
C VAL A 37 -2.54 -0.88 -0.30
N ARG A 38 -2.92 -1.27 0.93
CA ARG A 38 -3.56 -0.34 1.87
C ARG A 38 -2.67 0.84 2.26
N ILE A 39 -1.40 0.59 2.56
CA ILE A 39 -0.45 1.65 2.91
C ILE A 39 -0.29 2.63 1.74
N VAL A 40 -0.06 2.12 0.54
CA VAL A 40 0.18 2.93 -0.65
C VAL A 40 -1.08 3.71 -1.03
N SER A 41 -2.27 3.08 -1.02
CA SER A 41 -3.53 3.78 -1.29
C SER A 41 -3.75 4.94 -0.32
N LYS A 42 -3.53 4.72 0.98
CA LYS A 42 -3.67 5.78 1.99
C LYS A 42 -2.69 6.93 1.75
N ALA A 43 -1.42 6.62 1.44
CA ALA A 43 -0.41 7.65 1.15
C ALA A 43 -0.76 8.48 -0.09
N VAL A 44 -1.32 7.84 -1.13
CA VAL A 44 -1.82 8.55 -2.34
C VAL A 44 -3.00 9.44 -2.00
N GLU A 45 -4.01 8.93 -1.29
CA GLU A 45 -5.19 9.71 -0.88
C GLU A 45 -4.80 10.93 -0.01
N GLU A 46 -3.86 10.76 0.92
CA GLU A 46 -3.35 11.84 1.75
C GLU A 46 -2.62 12.90 0.91
N ARG A 47 -1.83 12.46 -0.08
CA ARG A 47 -1.14 13.36 -0.99
C ARG A 47 -2.12 14.17 -1.85
N GLU A 48 -3.16 13.52 -2.38
CA GLU A 48 -4.20 14.18 -3.19
C GLU A 48 -4.97 15.22 -2.37
N LYS A 49 -5.33 14.90 -1.12
CA LYS A 49 -6.00 15.85 -0.20
C LYS A 49 -5.14 17.07 0.11
N GLN A 50 -3.82 16.90 0.23
CA GLN A 50 -2.90 18.03 0.44
C GLN A 50 -2.78 18.93 -0.79
N GLN A 51 -2.91 18.35 -1.99
CA GLN A 51 -2.82 19.10 -3.25
C GLN A 51 -4.14 19.79 -3.61
N ASN A 52 -5.27 19.22 -3.22
CA ASN A 52 -6.60 19.76 -3.42
C ASN A 52 -7.32 19.88 -2.06
N PRO A 53 -6.98 20.90 -1.23
CA PRO A 53 -7.67 21.10 0.03
C PRO A 53 -9.18 21.31 -0.25
N PRO A 54 -10.08 20.72 0.56
CA PRO A 54 -11.51 20.96 0.43
C PRO A 54 -11.77 22.48 0.51
N GLN A 55 -12.50 23.02 -0.47
CA GLN A 55 -12.98 24.40 -0.45
C GLN A 55 -14.09 24.58 0.58
#